data_AF-A0A9P6WX17-F1
#
_entry.id   AF-A0A9P6WX17-F1
#
_cell.length_a   1.000
_cell.length_b   1.000
_cell.length_c   1.000
_cell.angle_alpha   90.00
_cell.angle_beta   90.00
_cell.angle_gamma   90.00
#
_symmetry.space_group_name_H-M   'P 1'
#
loop_
_entity.id
_entity.type
_entity.pdbx_description
1 polymer ?
#
loop_
_entity_poly.entity_id
_entity_poly.type
_entity_poly.pdbx_seq_one_letter_code
_entity_poly.pdbx_strand_id
1 'polypeptide(L)'
;MAMQSSFTARHIPMLEPPAQWDHFKVMLKGFIQNFTHKLHAKMNRKQDYLQRRRRLLLRQQHIDHAADALKHVESQLDQIAESTASTLALRSGSRWREYGERSNSYFYRTIKSCRQKQAIHELQSSDGQLVRSSHQLNECAKQFYEKLYSPEPIQLEAMEEILNHIPPSTCFNEDVNNALTSSWTEE
;
A
#
# COMPACT_ATOMS: atom_id res chain seq x y z
N MET A 1 23.64 22.32 -25.86
CA MET A 1 23.58 22.38 -24.39
C MET A 1 22.86 21.11 -23.93
N ALA A 2 23.60 20.01 -23.83
CA ALA A 2 23.06 18.66 -23.64
C ALA A 2 22.93 18.36 -22.15
N MET A 3 21.77 17.84 -21.74
CA MET A 3 21.47 17.41 -20.38
C MET A 3 22.38 16.23 -20.01
N GLN A 4 23.49 16.52 -19.34
CA GLN A 4 24.18 15.56 -18.48
C GLN A 4 23.63 15.74 -17.07
N SER A 5 22.67 14.89 -16.70
CA SER A 5 22.19 14.69 -15.33
C SER A 5 21.47 13.35 -15.34
N SER A 6 21.81 12.33 -14.57
CA SER A 6 22.89 12.12 -13.62
C SER A 6 22.79 10.64 -13.28
N PHE A 7 23.75 9.82 -13.72
CA PHE A 7 23.92 8.46 -13.23
C PHE A 7 24.86 8.53 -12.02
N THR A 8 24.43 9.23 -10.97
CA THR A 8 25.21 9.38 -9.74
C THR A 8 25.02 8.12 -8.90
N ALA A 9 26.10 7.33 -8.86
CA ALA A 9 26.48 6.33 -7.86
C ALA A 9 25.37 5.66 -7.05
N ARG A 10 25.24 4.33 -7.25
CA ARG A 10 24.57 3.40 -6.34
C ARG A 10 25.35 3.25 -5.02
N HIS A 11 25.56 4.35 -4.31
CA HIS A 11 26.26 4.37 -3.03
C HIS A 11 25.22 4.62 -1.94
N ILE A 12 25.01 3.65 -1.05
CA ILE A 12 24.23 3.87 0.17
C ILE A 12 25.05 4.84 1.01
N PRO A 13 24.57 6.07 1.27
CA PRO A 13 25.31 7.00 2.10
C PRO A 13 25.49 6.39 3.49
N MET A 14 26.66 6.56 4.11
CA MET A 14 26.90 6.17 5.51
C MET A 14 26.10 7.09 6.43
N LEU A 15 24.80 6.80 6.56
CA LEU A 15 23.85 7.47 7.43
C LEU A 15 23.54 6.57 8.64
N GLU A 16 22.86 7.10 9.65
CA GLU A 16 22.24 6.27 10.70
C GLU A 16 21.32 5.19 10.07
N PRO A 17 21.23 3.97 10.65
CA PRO A 17 20.50 2.85 10.05
C PRO A 17 19.06 3.18 9.58
N PRO A 18 18.24 3.95 10.32
CA PRO A 18 16.91 4.35 9.86
C PRO A 18 16.94 5.24 8.62
N ALA A 19 17.89 6.17 8.52
CA ALA A 19 18.02 7.09 7.41
C ALA A 19 18.54 6.39 6.14
N GLN A 20 19.39 5.38 6.29
CA GLN A 20 19.79 4.50 5.16
C GLN A 20 18.58 3.77 4.57
N TRP A 21 17.69 3.26 5.44
CA TRP A 21 16.47 2.56 5.02
C TRP A 21 15.50 3.48 4.28
N ASP A 22 15.29 4.69 4.76
CA ASP A 22 14.42 5.66 4.08
C ASP A 22 15.00 6.09 2.73
N HIS A 23 16.32 6.29 2.63
CA HIS A 23 16.98 6.55 1.35
C HIS A 23 16.76 5.41 0.35
N PHE A 24 16.94 4.16 0.80
CA PHE A 24 16.69 2.99 -0.04
C PHE A 24 15.24 2.94 -0.55
N LYS A 25 14.25 3.20 0.32
CA LYS A 25 12.83 3.25 -0.09
C LYS A 25 12.59 4.27 -1.19
N VAL A 26 13.19 5.46 -1.10
CA VAL A 26 13.06 6.52 -2.12
C VAL A 26 13.66 6.07 -3.45
N MET A 27 14.86 5.49 -3.42
CA MET A 27 15.52 4.96 -4.62
C MET A 27 14.72 3.84 -5.27
N LEU A 28 14.24 2.88 -4.47
CA LEU A 28 13.42 1.77 -4.93
C LEU A 28 12.11 2.28 -5.55
N LYS A 29 11.44 3.23 -4.89
CA LYS A 29 10.23 3.87 -5.42
C LYS A 29 10.49 4.51 -6.78
N GLY A 30 11.57 5.28 -6.92
CA GLY A 30 11.93 5.91 -8.18
C GLY A 30 12.20 4.90 -9.30
N PHE A 31 12.92 3.82 -8.99
CA PHE A 31 13.13 2.72 -9.93
C PHE A 31 11.82 2.06 -10.38
N ILE A 32 10.97 1.67 -9.43
CA ILE A 32 9.67 1.04 -9.71
C ILE A 32 8.79 1.96 -10.56
N GLN A 33 8.71 3.25 -10.23
CA GLN A 33 7.94 4.23 -10.99
C GLN A 33 8.46 4.35 -12.43
N ASN A 34 9.77 4.49 -12.62
CA ASN A 34 10.36 4.59 -13.96
C ASN A 34 10.14 3.33 -14.80
N PHE A 35 10.30 2.15 -14.19
CA PHE A 35 10.06 0.87 -14.83
C PHE A 35 8.58 0.72 -15.25
N THR A 36 7.66 0.98 -14.33
CA THR A 36 6.22 0.87 -14.61
C THR A 36 5.75 1.91 -15.63
N HIS A 37 6.25 3.14 -15.61
CA HIS A 37 5.98 4.14 -16.64
C HIS A 37 6.43 3.69 -18.03
N LYS A 38 7.63 3.12 -18.15
CA LYS A 38 8.13 2.58 -19.43
C LYS A 38 7.28 1.41 -19.93
N LEU A 39 6.89 0.50 -19.02
CA LEU A 39 5.99 -0.61 -19.36
C LEU A 39 4.62 -0.11 -19.85
N HIS A 40 3.99 0.81 -19.13
CA HIS A 40 2.71 1.41 -19.52
C HIS A 40 2.82 2.17 -20.84
N ALA A 41 3.89 2.94 -21.06
CA ALA A 41 4.12 3.63 -22.33
C ALA A 41 4.24 2.65 -23.51
N LYS A 42 4.95 1.53 -23.33
CA LYS A 42 5.03 0.46 -24.35
C LYS A 42 3.66 -0.15 -24.63
N MET A 43 2.89 -0.44 -23.59
CA MET A 43 1.55 -1.00 -23.72
C MET A 43 0.59 -0.03 -24.42
N ASN A 44 0.59 1.25 -24.05
CA ASN A 44 -0.23 2.28 -24.68
C ASN A 44 0.13 2.45 -26.16
N ARG A 45 1.42 2.46 -26.51
CA ARG A 45 1.85 2.50 -27.93
C ARG A 45 1.34 1.29 -28.72
N LYS A 46 1.36 0.08 -28.12
CA LYS A 46 0.80 -1.12 -28.74
C LYS A 46 -0.70 -0.97 -28.94
N GLN A 47 -1.43 -0.53 -27.91
CA GLN A 47 -2.87 -0.29 -28.00
C GLN A 47 -3.21 0.74 -29.08
N ASP A 48 -2.49 1.87 -29.14
CA ASP A 48 -2.70 2.91 -30.14
C ASP A 48 -2.42 2.41 -31.56
N TYR A 49 -1.36 1.61 -31.73
CA TYR A 49 -1.05 0.95 -32.99
C TYR A 49 -2.18 0.03 -33.44
N LEU A 50 -2.68 -0.83 -32.54
CA LEU A 50 -3.79 -1.74 -32.83
C LEU A 50 -5.08 -0.98 -33.13
N GLN A 51 -5.38 0.09 -32.40
CA GLN A 51 -6.53 0.97 -32.67
C GLN A 51 -6.42 1.65 -34.04
N ARG A 52 -5.23 2.14 -34.42
CA ARG A 52 -4.98 2.68 -35.76
C ARG A 52 -5.18 1.61 -36.83
N ARG A 53 -4.63 0.41 -36.63
CA ARG A 53 -4.75 -0.71 -37.57
C ARG A 53 -6.20 -1.14 -37.74
N ARG A 54 -6.96 -1.24 -36.65
CA ARG A 54 -8.40 -1.52 -36.67
C ARG A 54 -9.16 -0.52 -37.53
N ARG A 55 -8.91 0.79 -37.35
CA ARG A 55 -9.54 1.85 -38.16
C ARG A 55 -9.22 1.73 -39.65
N LEU A 56 -8.00 1.33 -40.00
CA LEU A 56 -7.61 1.10 -41.41
C LEU A 56 -8.33 -0.10 -42.00
N LEU A 57 -8.40 -1.22 -41.27
CA LEU A 57 -9.06 -2.45 -41.73
C LEU A 57 -10.57 -2.26 -41.88
N LEU A 58 -11.22 -1.51 -40.98
CA LEU A 58 -12.63 -1.16 -41.10
C LEU A 58 -12.94 -0.35 -42.38
N ARG A 59 -12.00 0.47 -42.85
CA ARG A 59 -12.14 1.19 -44.14
C ARG A 59 -11.96 0.28 -45.36
N GLN A 60 -11.33 -0.87 -45.18
CA GLN A 60 -11.01 -1.85 -46.22
C GLN A 60 -11.95 -3.07 -46.18
N GLN A 61 -13.12 -2.94 -45.56
CA GLN A 61 -14.05 -4.02 -45.22
C GLN A 61 -14.45 -4.94 -46.39
N HIS A 62 -14.30 -4.48 -47.64
CA HIS A 62 -14.65 -5.25 -48.84
C HIS A 62 -13.56 -6.23 -49.31
N ILE A 63 -12.43 -6.35 -48.60
CA ILE A 63 -11.34 -7.28 -48.93
C ILE A 63 -11.43 -8.48 -47.97
N ASP A 64 -11.53 -9.71 -48.49
CA ASP A 64 -11.70 -10.93 -47.67
C ASP A 64 -10.61 -11.09 -46.60
N HIS A 65 -9.34 -10.82 -46.93
CA HIS A 65 -8.24 -10.86 -45.98
C HIS A 65 -8.28 -9.76 -44.89
N ALA A 66 -9.03 -8.68 -45.11
CA ALA A 66 -9.18 -7.61 -44.12
C ALA A 66 -10.08 -8.05 -42.96
N ALA A 67 -11.03 -8.95 -43.18
CA ALA A 67 -11.93 -9.45 -42.15
C ALA A 67 -11.20 -10.31 -41.10
N ASP A 68 -10.34 -11.23 -41.53
CA ASP A 68 -9.55 -12.07 -40.62
C ASP A 68 -8.50 -11.26 -39.87
N ALA A 69 -7.84 -10.32 -40.56
CA ALA A 69 -6.92 -9.38 -39.92
C ALA A 69 -7.62 -8.50 -38.88
N LEU A 70 -8.87 -8.11 -39.13
CA LEU A 70 -9.68 -7.32 -38.20
C LEU A 70 -9.99 -8.13 -36.94
N LYS A 71 -10.48 -9.36 -37.08
CA LYS A 71 -10.73 -10.27 -35.95
C LYS A 71 -9.47 -10.46 -35.09
N HIS A 72 -8.31 -10.63 -35.72
CA HIS A 72 -7.05 -10.78 -34.99
C HIS A 72 -6.70 -9.52 -34.19
N VAL A 73 -6.81 -8.34 -34.78
CA VAL A 73 -6.55 -7.06 -34.10
C VAL A 73 -7.54 -6.82 -32.95
N GLU A 74 -8.81 -7.15 -33.14
CA GLU A 74 -9.84 -7.03 -32.10
C GLU A 74 -9.58 -7.99 -30.94
N SER A 75 -9.19 -9.24 -31.21
CA SER A 75 -8.77 -10.18 -30.17
C SER A 75 -7.59 -9.65 -29.34
N GLN A 76 -6.60 -9.02 -29.98
CA GLN A 76 -5.46 -8.42 -29.27
C GLN A 76 -5.86 -7.21 -28.41
N LEU A 77 -6.81 -6.38 -28.87
CA LEU A 77 -7.35 -5.27 -28.09
C LEU A 77 -8.15 -5.78 -26.89
N ASP A 78 -8.93 -6.84 -27.09
CA ASP A 78 -9.70 -7.50 -26.04
C ASP A 78 -8.82 -8.08 -24.94
N GLN A 79 -7.69 -8.70 -25.29
CA GLN A 79 -6.70 -9.18 -24.31
C GLN A 79 -6.12 -8.03 -23.47
N ILE A 80 -5.84 -6.88 -24.08
CA ILE A 80 -5.34 -5.70 -23.36
C ILE A 80 -6.42 -5.15 -22.41
N ALA A 81 -7.67 -5.08 -22.87
CA ALA A 81 -8.80 -4.63 -22.06
C ALA A 81 -9.04 -5.57 -20.87
N GLU A 82 -8.97 -6.88 -21.08
CA GLU A 82 -9.17 -7.89 -20.04
C GLU A 82 -8.08 -7.85 -18.96
N SER A 83 -6.82 -7.74 -19.38
CA SER A 83 -5.68 -7.59 -18.45
C SER A 83 -5.80 -6.32 -17.60
N THR A 84 -6.22 -5.21 -18.24
CA THR A 84 -6.44 -3.93 -17.55
C THR A 84 -7.61 -4.04 -16.56
N ALA A 85 -8.73 -4.63 -16.98
CA ALA A 85 -9.88 -4.86 -16.12
C ALA A 85 -9.47 -5.70 -14.91
N SER A 86 -8.80 -6.84 -15.11
CA SER A 86 -8.34 -7.72 -14.03
C SER A 86 -7.48 -6.99 -13.00
N THR A 87 -6.56 -6.13 -13.45
CA THR A 87 -5.76 -5.28 -12.56
C THR A 87 -6.62 -4.31 -11.75
N LEU A 88 -7.67 -3.74 -12.36
CA LEU A 88 -8.57 -2.80 -11.69
C LEU A 88 -9.46 -3.47 -10.64
N ALA A 89 -10.02 -4.66 -10.89
CA ALA A 89 -10.80 -5.37 -9.88
C ALA A 89 -9.95 -5.75 -8.67
N LEU A 90 -8.72 -6.20 -8.90
CA LEU A 90 -7.80 -6.49 -7.82
C LEU A 90 -7.59 -5.25 -6.94
N ARG A 91 -7.41 -4.08 -7.57
CA ARG A 91 -7.23 -2.81 -6.87
C ARG A 91 -8.50 -2.29 -6.18
N SER A 92 -9.68 -2.59 -6.70
CA SER A 92 -10.95 -2.19 -6.08
C SER A 92 -11.36 -3.11 -4.93
N GLY A 93 -10.69 -4.25 -4.74
CA GLY A 93 -11.08 -5.26 -3.76
C GLY A 93 -12.41 -5.95 -4.10
N SER A 94 -12.82 -5.94 -5.37
CA SER A 94 -14.08 -6.53 -5.80
C SER A 94 -13.99 -8.05 -5.78
N ARG A 95 -14.67 -8.69 -4.83
CA ARG A 95 -14.70 -10.16 -4.66
C ARG A 95 -15.54 -10.87 -5.72
N TRP A 96 -16.62 -10.21 -6.17
CA TRP A 96 -17.54 -10.73 -7.17
C TRP A 96 -17.48 -9.83 -8.40
N ARG A 97 -17.21 -10.43 -9.55
CA ARG A 97 -17.20 -9.78 -10.87
C ARG A 97 -18.14 -10.53 -11.77
N GLU A 98 -18.97 -9.81 -12.51
CA GLU A 98 -19.80 -10.42 -13.56
C GLU A 98 -18.93 -10.73 -14.79
N TYR A 99 -19.19 -11.86 -15.43
CA TYR A 99 -18.44 -12.28 -16.63
C TYR A 99 -18.66 -11.26 -17.77
N GLY A 100 -17.57 -10.72 -18.31
CA GLY A 100 -17.60 -9.70 -19.37
C GLY A 100 -17.51 -8.25 -18.88
N GLU A 101 -17.40 -8.00 -17.56
CA GLU A 101 -17.23 -6.66 -17.00
C GLU A 101 -15.83 -6.08 -17.31
N ARG A 102 -15.74 -5.30 -18.39
CA ARG A 102 -14.50 -4.63 -18.83
C ARG A 102 -14.46 -3.19 -18.31
N SER A 103 -13.43 -2.88 -17.50
CA SER A 103 -13.04 -1.53 -17.03
C SER A 103 -14.19 -0.51 -16.96
N ASN A 104 -15.13 -0.70 -16.03
CA ASN A 104 -16.21 0.25 -15.86
C ASN A 104 -15.80 1.45 -14.99
N SER A 105 -16.51 2.56 -15.17
CA SER A 105 -16.47 3.73 -14.28
C SER A 105 -16.57 3.35 -12.80
N TYR A 106 -17.25 2.24 -12.49
CA TYR A 106 -17.40 1.72 -11.13
C TYR A 106 -16.06 1.34 -10.48
N PHE A 107 -15.15 0.56 -11.10
CA PHE A 107 -13.87 0.23 -10.48
C PHE A 107 -13.06 1.48 -10.12
N TYR A 108 -13.01 2.46 -11.03
CA TYR A 108 -12.34 3.73 -10.76
C TYR A 108 -13.01 4.51 -9.62
N ARG A 109 -14.35 4.55 -9.59
CA ARG A 109 -15.12 5.18 -8.50
C ARG A 109 -14.85 4.51 -7.16
N THR A 110 -14.83 3.19 -7.12
CA THR A 110 -14.56 2.41 -5.92
C THR A 110 -13.15 2.67 -5.42
N ILE A 111 -12.13 2.58 -6.28
CA ILE A 111 -10.75 2.89 -5.93
C ILE A 111 -10.61 4.33 -5.40
N LYS A 112 -11.25 5.30 -6.07
CA LYS A 112 -11.26 6.70 -5.65
C LYS A 112 -11.91 6.88 -4.27
N SER A 113 -13.08 6.28 -4.06
CA SER A 113 -13.81 6.32 -2.80
C SER A 113 -13.00 5.68 -1.67
N CYS A 114 -12.37 4.53 -1.89
CA CYS A 114 -11.54 3.88 -0.89
C CYS A 114 -10.35 4.78 -0.49
N ARG A 115 -9.66 5.38 -1.46
CA ARG A 115 -8.57 6.33 -1.19
C ARG A 115 -9.03 7.53 -0.37
N GLN A 116 -10.20 8.07 -0.68
CA GLN A 116 -10.76 9.20 0.07
C GLN A 116 -11.11 8.81 1.51
N LYS A 117 -11.68 7.62 1.73
CA LYS A 117 -12.01 7.12 3.07
C LYS A 117 -10.78 6.79 3.91
N GLN A 118 -9.68 6.35 3.28
CA GLN A 118 -8.43 5.99 3.97
C GLN A 118 -7.57 7.22 4.30
N ALA A 119 -7.80 8.36 3.66
CA ALA A 119 -7.04 9.57 3.90
C ALA A 119 -7.48 10.22 5.22
N ILE A 120 -6.53 10.38 6.15
CA ILE A 120 -6.74 11.17 7.36
C ILE A 120 -6.58 12.64 6.97
N HIS A 121 -7.70 13.35 6.90
CA HIS A 121 -7.75 14.76 6.49
C HIS A 121 -7.66 15.74 7.65
N GLU A 122 -8.07 15.32 8.84
CA GLU A 122 -8.02 16.12 10.05
C GLU A 122 -7.84 15.24 11.28
N LEU A 123 -7.17 15.78 12.30
CA LEU A 123 -7.04 15.19 13.62
C LEU A 123 -7.34 16.24 14.67
N GLN A 124 -7.81 15.81 15.84
CA GLN A 124 -7.94 16.68 17.00
C GLN A 124 -6.68 16.57 17.84
N SER A 125 -6.03 17.71 18.10
CA SER A 125 -4.88 17.82 18.99
C SER A 125 -5.31 17.66 20.46
N SER A 126 -4.34 17.41 21.35
CA SER A 126 -4.56 17.34 22.81
C SER A 126 -5.26 18.58 23.37
N ASP A 127 -5.03 19.73 22.74
CA ASP A 127 -5.59 21.02 23.16
C ASP A 127 -7.02 21.24 22.62
N GLY A 128 -7.61 20.23 21.99
CA GLY A 128 -8.96 20.25 21.41
C GLY A 128 -9.06 20.90 20.02
N GLN A 129 -7.94 21.42 19.47
CA GLN A 129 -7.93 22.07 18.16
C GLN A 129 -7.89 21.07 16.99
N LEU A 130 -8.62 21.38 15.91
CA LEU A 130 -8.59 20.59 14.67
C LEU A 130 -7.41 21.01 13.78
N VAL A 131 -6.52 20.05 13.51
CA VAL A 131 -5.38 20.24 12.61
C VAL A 131 -5.64 19.59 11.25
N ARG A 132 -5.12 20.22 10.17
CA ARG A 132 -5.34 19.77 8.79
C ARG A 132 -4.08 19.75 7.92
N SER A 133 -3.01 20.42 8.36
CA SER A 133 -1.73 20.39 7.65
C SER A 133 -1.05 19.04 7.83
N SER A 134 -0.41 18.50 6.78
CA SER A 134 0.32 17.23 6.87
C SER A 134 1.36 17.21 7.99
N HIS A 135 2.06 18.31 8.22
CA HIS A 135 3.04 18.40 9.31
C HIS A 135 2.34 18.32 10.68
N GLN A 136 1.23 19.05 10.84
CA GLN A 136 0.47 19.06 12.09
C GLN A 136 -0.20 17.71 12.36
N LEU A 137 -0.71 17.03 11.32
CA LEU A 137 -1.29 15.69 11.43
C LEU A 137 -0.24 14.68 11.93
N ASN A 138 0.97 14.73 11.37
CA ASN A 138 2.07 13.86 11.81
C ASN A 138 2.51 14.16 13.24
N GLU A 139 2.64 15.43 13.61
CA GLU A 139 3.03 15.82 14.97
C GLU A 139 1.96 15.41 15.99
N CYS A 140 0.68 15.61 15.66
CA CYS A 140 -0.44 15.17 16.48
C CYS A 140 -0.44 13.63 16.68
N ALA A 141 -0.20 12.88 15.61
CA ALA A 141 -0.10 11.42 15.68
C ALA A 141 1.10 10.97 16.52
N LYS A 142 2.26 11.63 16.34
CA LYS A 142 3.46 11.39 17.12
C LYS A 142 3.21 11.59 18.61
N GLN A 143 2.68 12.75 19.02
CA GLN A 143 2.36 13.06 20.42
C GLN A 143 1.39 12.05 21.02
N PHE A 144 0.36 11.64 20.26
CA PHE A 144 -0.59 10.63 20.70
C PHE A 144 0.11 9.29 20.99
N TYR A 145 0.93 8.79 20.07
CA TYR A 145 1.61 7.51 20.24
C TYR A 145 2.74 7.57 21.27
N GLU A 146 3.45 8.70 21.37
CA GLU A 146 4.41 8.94 22.45
C GLU A 146 3.72 8.83 23.81
N LYS A 147 2.55 9.45 23.99
CA LYS A 147 1.76 9.32 25.21
C LYS A 147 1.25 7.88 25.43
N LEU A 148 0.71 7.24 24.40
CA LEU A 148 0.12 5.90 24.50
C LEU A 148 1.15 4.83 24.91
N TYR A 149 2.38 4.97 24.42
CA TYR A 149 3.47 4.05 24.72
C TYR A 149 4.43 4.57 25.81
N SER A 150 4.14 5.73 26.40
CA SER A 150 4.87 6.19 27.58
C SER A 150 4.46 5.33 28.78
N PRO A 151 5.42 4.92 29.63
CA PRO A 151 5.09 4.22 30.86
C PRO A 151 4.19 5.09 31.74
N GLU A 152 3.01 4.58 32.10
CA GLU A 152 2.16 5.19 33.12
C GLU A 152 2.55 4.63 34.50
N PRO A 153 2.64 5.45 35.55
CA PRO A 153 2.92 4.94 36.89
C PRO A 153 1.84 3.95 37.31
N ILE A 154 2.28 2.80 37.80
CA ILE A 154 1.39 1.78 38.35
C ILE A 154 0.78 2.36 39.64
N GLN A 155 -0.55 2.39 39.72
CA GLN A 155 -1.25 2.69 40.96
C GLN A 155 -1.10 1.48 41.89
N LEU A 156 -0.11 1.56 42.78
CA LEU A 156 0.23 0.50 43.73
C LEU A 156 -0.95 0.14 44.62
N GLU A 157 -1.74 1.12 45.06
CA GLU A 157 -2.91 0.87 45.92
C GLU A 157 -3.98 0.05 45.20
N ALA A 158 -4.27 0.38 43.94
CA ALA A 158 -5.24 -0.37 43.13
C ALA A 158 -4.73 -1.78 42.80
N MET A 159 -3.43 -1.92 42.56
CA MET A 159 -2.80 -3.22 42.36
C MET A 159 -2.92 -4.09 43.61
N GLU A 160 -2.57 -3.56 44.78
CA GLU A 160 -2.68 -4.26 46.06
C GLU A 160 -4.13 -4.62 46.39
N GLU A 161 -5.10 -3.73 46.14
CA GLU A 161 -6.52 -4.00 46.30
C GLU A 161 -6.97 -5.21 45.46
N ILE A 162 -6.59 -5.23 44.17
CA ILE A 162 -6.90 -6.38 43.28
C ILE A 162 -6.24 -7.67 43.79
N LEU A 163 -4.97 -7.59 44.20
CA LEU A 163 -4.23 -8.76 44.71
C LEU A 163 -4.85 -9.31 46.01
N ASN A 164 -5.36 -8.45 46.90
CA ASN A 164 -6.00 -8.85 48.15
C ASN A 164 -7.32 -9.61 47.96
N HIS A 165 -7.97 -9.47 46.80
CA HIS A 165 -9.17 -10.24 46.45
C HIS A 165 -8.87 -11.64 45.89
N ILE A 166 -7.60 -11.97 45.66
CA ILE A 166 -7.21 -13.29 45.17
C ILE A 166 -7.21 -14.29 46.34
N PRO A 167 -7.99 -15.39 46.25
CA PRO A 167 -8.02 -16.40 47.30
C PRO A 167 -6.64 -17.05 47.49
N PRO A 168 -6.20 -17.31 48.72
CA PRO A 168 -4.94 -17.99 48.98
C PRO A 168 -4.85 -19.38 48.32
N SER A 169 -5.99 -20.03 48.08
CA SER A 169 -6.10 -21.34 47.43
C SER A 169 -5.70 -21.34 45.94
N THR A 170 -5.61 -20.16 45.32
CA THR A 170 -5.19 -19.98 43.92
C THR A 170 -3.75 -19.52 43.78
N CYS A 171 -3.08 -19.17 44.89
CA CYS A 171 -1.69 -18.76 44.90
C CYS A 171 -0.78 -19.99 44.89
N PHE A 172 0.33 -19.92 44.15
CA PHE A 172 1.36 -20.96 44.22
C PHE A 172 2.05 -20.95 45.58
N ASN A 173 2.42 -22.13 46.05
CA ASN A 173 3.27 -22.27 47.23
C ASN A 173 4.64 -21.65 46.94
N GLU A 174 5.31 -21.18 48.00
CA GLU A 174 6.56 -20.43 47.91
C GLU A 174 7.65 -21.22 47.16
N ASP A 175 7.72 -22.54 47.35
CA ASP A 175 8.64 -23.44 46.64
C ASP A 175 8.41 -23.46 45.11
N VAL A 176 7.14 -23.48 44.69
CA VAL A 176 6.77 -23.50 43.26
C VAL A 176 7.04 -22.14 42.63
N ASN A 177 6.74 -21.06 43.36
CA ASN A 177 7.01 -19.70 42.89
C ASN A 177 8.51 -19.45 42.72
N ASN A 178 9.33 -19.90 43.67
CA ASN A 178 10.79 -19.81 43.60
C ASN A 178 11.37 -20.63 42.45
N ALA A 179 10.82 -21.81 42.16
CA ALA A 179 11.24 -22.61 41.01
C ALA A 179 10.93 -21.90 39.68
N LEU A 180 9.76 -21.27 39.54
CA LEU A 180 9.32 -20.58 38.32
C LEU A 180 10.03 -19.24 38.07
N THR A 181 10.53 -18.60 39.13
CA THR A 181 11.22 -17.29 39.08
C THR A 181 12.74 -17.41 39.12
N SER A 182 13.27 -18.62 39.37
CA SER A 182 14.70 -18.87 39.28
C SER A 182 15.22 -18.60 37.86
N SER A 183 16.37 -17.94 37.77
CA SER A 183 17.02 -17.67 36.49
C SER A 183 17.34 -18.99 35.80
N TRP A 184 16.93 -19.12 34.55
CA TRP A 184 17.22 -20.32 33.76
C TRP A 184 18.74 -20.53 33.65
N THR A 185 19.23 -21.66 34.17
CA THR A 185 20.62 -22.09 34.07
C THR A 185 20.71 -23.16 32.99
N GLU A 186 21.47 -22.89 31.91
CA GLU A 186 21.89 -23.91 30.95
C GLU A 186 22.85 -24.88 31.65
N GLU A 187 22.46 -26.15 31.77
CA GLU A 187 23.40 -27.27 31.91
C GLU A 187 23.88 -27.75 30.54
#